data_AF-A0A7N0RJL0-F1
#
_entry.id   AF-A0A7N0RJL0-F1
#
_cell.length_a   1.000
_cell.length_b   1.000
_cell.length_c   1.000
_cell.angle_alpha   90.00
_cell.angle_beta   90.00
_cell.angle_gamma   90.00
#
_symmetry.space_group_name_H-M   'P 1'
#
loop_
_entity.id
_entity.type
_entity.pdbx_description
1 polymer ?
#
loop_
_entity_poly.entity_id
_entity_poly.type
_entity_poly.pdbx_seq_one_letter_code
_entity_poly.pdbx_strand_id
1 'polypeptide(L)'
;MEVVRVQAIASSAMLKDTIPSEFIRCESEQPAITTVQGASLEVPVISFNEADEEKLVKQVAEASREWGLFQIVNHEIPSEAIKKLQDVGKGFFELPLEEKE
;
A
#
# COMPACT_ATOMS: atom_id res chain seq x y z
N MET A 1 5.34 23.19 17.24
CA MET A 1 4.61 21.93 17.49
C MET A 1 5.62 20.83 17.32
N GLU A 2 5.86 20.02 18.36
CA GLU A 2 6.80 18.90 18.28
C GLU A 2 6.16 17.83 17.39
N VAL A 3 6.83 17.46 16.29
CA VAL A 3 6.31 16.47 15.34
C VAL A 3 6.59 15.10 15.92
N VAL A 4 5.58 14.47 16.53
CA VAL A 4 5.71 13.10 17.04
C VAL A 4 5.59 12.12 15.89
N ARG A 5 6.61 11.26 15.71
CA ARG A 5 6.61 10.25 14.65
C ARG A 5 5.55 9.18 14.90
N VAL A 6 4.79 8.83 13.86
CA VAL A 6 3.71 7.82 13.94
C VAL A 6 4.21 6.46 14.43
N GLN A 7 5.45 6.07 14.12
CA GLN A 7 6.07 4.84 14.63
C GLN A 7 6.17 4.82 16.17
N ALA A 8 6.51 5.96 16.79
CA ALA A 8 6.57 6.09 18.24
C ALA A 8 5.16 6.08 18.85
N ILE A 9 4.20 6.74 18.19
CA ILE A 9 2.78 6.74 18.59
C ILE A 9 2.24 5.31 18.56
N ALA A 10 2.46 4.57 17.48
CA ALA A 10 2.02 3.18 17.35
C ALA A 10 2.59 2.31 18.47
N SER A 11 3.87 2.46 18.79
CA SER A 11 4.53 1.72 19.87
C SER A 11 3.92 2.02 21.25
N SER A 12 3.57 3.28 21.53
CA SER A 12 2.90 3.66 22.79
C SER A 12 1.41 3.32 22.81
N ALA A 13 0.71 3.37 21.67
CA ALA A 13 -0.72 3.11 21.57
C ALA A 13 -1.06 1.65 21.90
N MET A 14 -0.14 0.73 21.60
CA MET A 14 -0.24 -0.68 22.01
C MET A 14 -0.40 -0.87 23.53
N LEU A 15 -0.03 0.12 24.34
CA LEU A 15 -0.16 0.09 25.80
C LEU A 15 -1.39 0.86 26.32
N LYS A 16 -2.02 1.70 25.50
CA LYS A 16 -3.06 2.66 25.91
C LYS A 16 -4.44 2.35 25.32
N ASP A 17 -4.57 1.28 24.53
CA ASP A 17 -5.79 0.84 23.82
C ASP A 17 -6.51 1.94 23.02
N THR A 18 -5.83 3.05 22.74
CA THR A 18 -6.39 4.26 22.15
C THR A 18 -5.33 4.97 21.31
N ILE A 19 -5.77 5.65 20.25
CA ILE A 19 -4.92 6.52 19.42
C ILE A 19 -5.18 8.00 19.74
N PRO A 20 -4.22 8.90 19.47
CA PRO A 20 -4.47 10.34 19.61
C PRO A 20 -5.63 10.80 18.71
N SER A 21 -6.39 11.79 19.18
CA SER A 21 -7.62 12.26 18.52
C SER A 21 -7.38 12.79 17.10
N GLU A 22 -6.18 13.26 16.80
CA GLU A 22 -5.77 13.77 15.48
C GLU A 22 -5.74 12.67 14.41
N PHE A 23 -5.65 11.40 14.81
CA PHE A 23 -5.69 10.23 13.92
C PHE A 23 -7.08 9.60 13.83
N ILE A 24 -8.06 10.09 14.61
CA ILE A 24 -9.45 9.64 14.54
C ILE A 24 -10.12 10.34 13.36
N ARG A 25 -10.53 9.55 12.36
CA ARG A 25 -11.29 10.05 11.22
C ARG A 25 -12.70 10.48 11.64
N CYS A 26 -13.29 11.40 10.90
CA CYS A 26 -14.71 11.75 11.10
C CYS A 26 -15.59 10.52 10.88
N GLU A 27 -16.78 10.51 11.48
CA GLU A 27 -17.67 9.34 11.46
C GLU A 27 -17.95 8.83 10.03
N SER A 28 -18.08 9.72 9.05
CA SER A 28 -18.30 9.35 7.64
C SER A 28 -17.11 8.71 6.94
N GLU A 29 -15.91 8.80 7.52
CA GLU A 29 -14.66 8.25 6.96
C GLU A 29 -14.10 7.08 7.79
N GLN A 30 -14.76 6.71 8.89
CA GLN A 30 -14.26 5.64 9.73
C GLN A 30 -14.30 4.29 8.98
N PRO A 31 -13.28 3.43 9.19
CA PRO A 31 -13.31 2.04 8.71
C PRO A 31 -14.59 1.34 9.16
N ALA A 32 -15.03 0.32 8.43
CA ALA A 32 -16.34 -0.33 8.53
C ALA A 32 -17.50 0.46 7.89
N ILE A 33 -17.60 1.78 8.11
CA ILE A 33 -18.64 2.62 7.48
C ILE A 33 -18.35 2.81 5.98
N THR A 34 -17.10 3.08 5.65
CA THR A 34 -16.63 3.25 4.25
C THR A 34 -16.27 1.92 3.58
N THR A 35 -16.27 0.82 4.32
CA THR A 35 -15.87 -0.49 3.81
C THR A 35 -17.03 -1.12 3.03
N VAL A 36 -16.85 -1.30 1.73
CA VAL A 36 -17.82 -2.01 0.88
C VAL A 36 -18.03 -3.43 1.40
N GLN A 37 -19.26 -3.77 1.78
CA GLN A 37 -19.64 -5.10 2.26
C GLN A 37 -20.23 -5.92 1.10
N GLY A 38 -19.79 -7.17 0.93
CA GLY A 38 -20.44 -8.14 0.04
C GLY A 38 -20.11 -8.05 -1.46
N ALA A 39 -19.29 -7.10 -1.90
CA ALA A 39 -18.73 -7.09 -3.26
C ALA A 39 -17.22 -7.35 -3.20
N SER A 40 -16.77 -8.49 -3.72
CA SER A 40 -15.36 -8.71 -4.04
C SER A 40 -15.02 -7.93 -5.30
N LEU A 41 -14.69 -6.66 -5.15
CA LEU A 41 -14.10 -5.88 -6.22
C LEU A 41 -12.65 -6.34 -6.38
N GLU A 42 -12.43 -7.32 -7.27
CA GLU A 42 -11.10 -7.81 -7.59
C GLU A 42 -10.38 -6.81 -8.49
N VAL A 43 -9.34 -6.17 -7.96
CA VAL A 43 -8.45 -5.29 -8.72
C VAL A 43 -7.90 -6.07 -9.93
N PRO A 44 -7.99 -5.54 -11.16
CA PRO A 44 -7.51 -6.24 -12.35
C PRO A 44 -6.06 -6.68 -12.22
N VAL A 45 -5.76 -7.91 -12.67
CA VAL A 45 -4.40 -8.44 -12.73
C VAL A 45 -4.00 -8.64 -14.18
N ILE A 46 -2.90 -8.03 -14.60
CA ILE A 46 -2.40 -8.06 -15.98
C ILE A 46 -1.06 -8.79 -16.02
N SER A 47 -0.95 -9.81 -16.86
CA SER A 47 0.29 -10.54 -17.09
C SER A 47 1.09 -9.89 -18.22
N PHE A 48 2.35 -9.53 -17.94
CA PHE A 48 3.26 -8.95 -18.93
C PHE A 48 3.95 -9.99 -19.81
N ASN A 49 3.72 -11.28 -19.56
CA ASN A 49 4.10 -12.37 -20.45
C ASN A 49 3.04 -12.64 -21.56
N GLU A 50 2.20 -11.66 -21.88
CA GLU A 50 1.28 -11.75 -23.02
C GLU A 50 2.06 -11.61 -24.32
N ALA A 51 1.90 -12.57 -25.23
CA ALA A 51 2.66 -12.61 -26.48
C ALA A 51 2.11 -11.61 -27.53
N ASP A 52 0.84 -11.26 -27.41
CA ASP A 52 0.19 -10.25 -28.24
C ASP A 52 0.30 -8.86 -27.58
N GLU A 53 1.21 -8.05 -28.09
CA GLU A 53 1.47 -6.69 -27.59
C GLU A 53 0.24 -5.79 -27.69
N GLU A 54 -0.55 -5.89 -28.77
CA GLU A 54 -1.76 -5.07 -28.95
C GLU A 54 -2.80 -5.42 -27.88
N LYS A 55 -2.95 -6.71 -27.58
CA LYS A 55 -3.83 -7.18 -26.51
C LYS A 55 -3.37 -6.69 -25.13
N LEU A 56 -2.06 -6.75 -24.84
CA LEU A 56 -1.51 -6.25 -23.58
C LEU A 56 -1.78 -4.75 -23.41
N VAL A 57 -1.50 -3.95 -24.45
CA VAL A 57 -1.76 -2.50 -24.44
C VAL A 57 -3.25 -2.21 -24.22
N LYS A 58 -4.12 -2.98 -24.87
CA LYS A 58 -5.58 -2.84 -24.69
C LYS A 58 -6.01 -3.15 -23.25
N GLN A 59 -5.50 -4.23 -22.65
CA GLN A 59 -5.80 -4.57 -21.26
C GLN A 59 -5.36 -3.49 -20.28
N VAL A 60 -4.18 -2.91 -20.48
CA VAL A 60 -3.68 -1.79 -19.67
C VAL A 60 -4.57 -0.56 -19.83
N ALA A 61 -4.95 -0.21 -21.06
CA ALA A 61 -5.81 0.94 -21.32
C ALA A 61 -7.21 0.77 -20.71
N GLU A 62 -7.80 -0.42 -20.82
CA GLU A 62 -9.11 -0.74 -20.24
C GLU A 62 -9.05 -0.70 -18.71
N ALA A 63 -8.07 -1.34 -18.07
CA ALA A 63 -7.94 -1.28 -16.61
C ALA A 63 -7.68 0.14 -16.11
N SER A 64 -6.87 0.92 -16.84
CA SER A 64 -6.61 2.33 -16.50
C SER A 64 -7.89 3.18 -16.59
N ARG A 65 -8.73 2.95 -17.61
CA ARG A 65 -9.97 3.72 -17.83
C ARG A 65 -11.09 3.32 -16.87
N GLU A 66 -11.32 2.03 -16.69
CA GLU A 66 -12.47 1.52 -15.92
C GLU A 66 -12.17 1.48 -14.42
N TRP A 67 -10.92 1.19 -14.02
CA TRP A 67 -10.53 1.04 -12.61
C TRP A 67 -9.61 2.15 -12.10
N GLY A 68 -8.71 2.66 -12.94
CA GLY A 68 -7.64 3.58 -12.49
C GLY A 68 -6.53 2.92 -11.67
N LEU A 69 -6.61 1.60 -11.46
CA LEU A 69 -5.64 0.76 -10.74
C LEU A 69 -5.65 -0.65 -11.32
N PHE A 70 -4.48 -1.29 -11.35
CA PHE A 70 -4.32 -2.72 -11.66
C PHE A 70 -3.03 -3.25 -11.04
N GLN A 71 -2.92 -4.57 -10.93
CA GLN A 71 -1.72 -5.28 -10.52
C GLN A 71 -1.04 -5.89 -11.74
N ILE A 72 0.30 -5.87 -11.76
CA ILE A 72 1.09 -6.48 -12.82
C ILE A 72 1.75 -7.76 -12.29
N VAL A 73 1.69 -8.83 -13.08
CA VAL A 73 2.44 -10.08 -12.85
C VAL A 73 3.30 -10.40 -14.07
N ASN A 74 4.32 -11.25 -13.90
CA ASN A 74 5.27 -11.62 -14.96
C ASN A 74 5.95 -10.39 -15.61
N HIS A 75 6.30 -9.38 -14.81
CA HIS A 75 6.94 -8.14 -15.24
C HIS A 75 8.45 -8.26 -15.47
N GLU A 76 9.02 -9.46 -15.42
CA GLU A 76 10.46 -9.76 -15.54
C GLU A 76 11.40 -9.11 -14.50
N ILE A 77 10.90 -8.22 -13.63
CA ILE A 77 11.66 -7.74 -12.46
C ILE A 77 12.00 -8.93 -11.54
N PRO A 78 13.28 -9.21 -11.26
CA PRO A 78 13.67 -10.34 -10.42
C PRO A 78 13.09 -10.21 -8.99
N SER A 79 12.50 -11.29 -8.49
CA SER A 79 11.95 -11.31 -7.13
C SER A 79 13.00 -11.00 -6.05
N GLU A 80 14.27 -11.36 -6.29
CA GLU A 80 15.38 -11.01 -5.40
C GLU A 80 15.60 -9.50 -5.30
N ALA A 81 15.44 -8.75 -6.41
CA ALA A 81 15.57 -7.30 -6.40
C ALA A 81 14.47 -6.63 -5.56
N ILE A 82 13.22 -7.10 -5.70
CA ILE A 82 12.08 -6.64 -4.90
C ILE A 82 12.31 -6.96 -3.42
N LYS A 83 12.74 -8.20 -3.11
CA LYS A 83 13.04 -8.62 -1.75
C LYS A 83 14.14 -7.76 -1.13
N LYS A 84 15.25 -7.54 -1.83
CA LYS A 84 16.35 -6.69 -1.36
C LYS A 84 15.89 -5.26 -1.09
N LEU A 85 15.04 -4.70 -1.95
CA LEU A 85 14.46 -3.38 -1.75
C LEU A 85 13.61 -3.33 -0.46
N GLN A 86 12.76 -4.34 -0.24
CA GLN A 86 11.95 -4.45 0.97
C GLN A 86 12.82 -4.62 2.23
N ASP A 87 13.86 -5.45 2.17
CA ASP A 87 14.78 -5.71 3.28
C ASP A 87 15.55 -4.44 3.67
N VAL A 88 16.08 -3.70 2.69
CA VAL A 88 16.78 -2.42 2.94
C VAL A 88 15.82 -1.37 3.47
N GLY A 89 14.62 -1.25 2.90
CA GLY A 89 13.60 -0.31 3.37
C GLY A 89 13.19 -0.59 4.81
N LYS A 90 12.97 -1.87 5.14
CA LYS A 90 12.69 -2.30 6.51
C LYS A 90 13.84 -1.95 7.46
N GLY A 91 15.08 -2.29 7.08
CA GLY A 91 16.27 -1.99 7.86
C GLY A 91 16.41 -0.49 8.16
N PHE A 92 16.13 0.38 7.17
CA PHE A 92 16.12 1.82 7.37
C PHE A 92 15.11 2.26 8.44
N PHE A 93 13.86 1.77 8.39
CA PHE A 93 12.84 2.15 9.38
C PHE A 93 13.05 1.54 10.78
N GLU A 94 13.88 0.50 10.90
CA GLU A 94 14.32 -0.08 12.18
C GLU A 94 15.45 0.71 12.87
N LEU A 95 16.13 1.62 12.17
CA LEU A 95 17.15 2.48 12.77
C LEU A 95 16.59 3.37 13.89
N PRO A 96 17.44 3.83 14.83
CA PRO A 96 17.12 4.89 15.79
C PRO A 96 16.56 6.13 15.10
N LEU A 97 15.77 6.92 15.82
CA LEU A 97 15.15 8.12 15.26
C LEU A 97 16.20 9.11 14.78
N GLU A 98 17.27 9.27 15.55
CA GLU A 98 18.37 10.20 15.29
C GLU A 98 19.08 9.93 13.96
N GLU A 99 19.08 8.67 13.50
CA GLU A 99 19.68 8.28 12.22
C GLU A 99 18.71 8.44 11.03
N LYS A 100 17.41 8.64 11.30
CA LYS A 100 16.36 8.81 10.29
C LYS A 100 15.98 10.27 10.00
N GLU A 101 16.43 11.21 10.84
CA GLU A 101 16.23 12.67 10.69
C GLU A 101 17.34 13.31 9.83
#